data_AF-A0A8B7R0G1-F1
#
_entry.id   AF-A0A8B7R0G1-F1
#
_cell.length_a   1.000
_cell.length_b   1.000
_cell.length_c   1.000
_cell.angle_alpha   90.00
_cell.angle_beta   90.00
_cell.angle_gamma   90.00
#
_symmetry.space_group_name_H-M   'P 1'
#
loop_
_entity.id
_entity.type
_entity.pdbx_description
1 polymer ?
#
loop_
_entity_poly.entity_id
_entity_poly.type
_entity_poly.pdbx_seq_one_letter_code
_entity_poly.pdbx_strand_id
1 'polypeptide(L)'
;MAVFADLDLRAGSDLKALRGLVENAAHLGYSVYDIVAVFPKTEKLFHVACTHLDVDLVCITVTEKLPFYFKRPPINVAIDRGVGFELVYSPAIKDSTMRRYTISNALNLMQVCKGKNVILSSAAERPLEIRGPYDVANLGLLFGLSESDAKAAVSTHCRAVLLHGETRKTAFGIISTVKKPRPSEGDDDSLPACKKAKCED
;
A
#
# COMPACT_ATOMS: atom_id res chain seq x y z
N MET A 1 2.69 -3.01 15.49
CA MET A 1 1.66 -2.06 15.00
C MET A 1 2.34 -1.29 13.88
N ALA A 2 1.96 -1.52 12.62
CA ALA A 2 2.60 -0.83 11.50
C ALA A 2 2.08 0.61 11.43
N VAL A 3 2.98 1.59 11.36
CA VAL A 3 2.62 3.01 11.26
C VAL A 3 2.76 3.45 9.80
N PHE A 4 1.70 4.03 9.25
CA PHE A 4 1.60 4.41 7.83
C PHE A 4 1.68 5.93 7.66
N ALA A 5 2.42 6.39 6.64
CA ALA A 5 2.38 7.77 6.18
C ALA A 5 1.80 7.82 4.76
N ASP A 6 0.71 8.59 4.63
CA ASP A 6 0.07 8.91 3.35
C ASP A 6 0.46 10.34 2.96
N LEU A 7 1.22 10.48 1.89
CA LEU A 7 1.60 11.79 1.35
C LEU A 7 0.80 12.13 0.10
N ASP A 8 -0.17 13.04 0.27
CA ASP A 8 -0.88 13.69 -0.83
C ASP A 8 0.04 14.73 -1.51
N LEU A 9 0.56 14.37 -2.68
CA LEU A 9 1.43 15.24 -3.46
C LEU A 9 0.57 16.27 -4.23
N ARG A 10 0.43 17.47 -3.67
CA ARG A 10 -0.31 18.57 -4.30
C ARG A 10 0.45 19.13 -5.51
N ALA A 11 -0.28 19.44 -6.58
CA ALA A 11 0.25 20.04 -7.79
C ALA A 11 0.78 21.47 -7.51
N GLY A 12 2.09 21.67 -7.61
CA GLY A 12 2.71 22.99 -7.49
C GLY A 12 4.15 23.00 -6.97
N SER A 13 4.62 21.92 -6.34
CA SER A 13 5.96 21.85 -5.78
C SER A 13 7.00 21.55 -6.87
N ASP A 14 8.08 22.33 -6.93
CA ASP A 14 9.25 22.07 -7.77
C ASP A 14 9.83 20.65 -7.50
N LEU A 15 10.47 20.03 -8.49
CA LEU A 15 11.05 18.68 -8.40
C LEU A 15 12.11 18.61 -7.30
N LYS A 16 12.87 19.70 -7.12
CA LYS A 16 13.80 19.89 -5.99
C LYS A 16 13.08 20.07 -4.66
N ALA A 17 11.91 20.72 -4.64
CA ALA A 17 11.13 20.93 -3.43
C ALA A 17 10.42 19.65 -2.98
N LEU A 18 9.96 18.80 -3.91
CA LEU A 18 9.42 17.46 -3.61
C LEU A 18 10.51 16.52 -3.14
N ARG A 19 11.63 16.46 -3.87
CA ARG A 19 12.78 15.68 -3.45
C ARG A 19 13.28 16.17 -2.09
N GLY A 20 13.38 17.48 -1.90
CA GLY A 20 13.70 18.10 -0.61
C GLY A 20 12.66 17.86 0.46
N LEU A 21 11.36 17.80 0.17
CA LEU A 21 10.31 17.52 1.15
C LEU A 21 10.32 16.04 1.55
N VAL A 22 10.63 15.12 0.62
CA VAL A 22 10.84 13.71 0.91
C VAL A 22 12.18 13.50 1.61
N GLU A 23 13.28 14.10 1.18
CA GLU A 23 14.59 14.00 1.86
C GLU A 23 14.55 14.67 3.25
N ASN A 24 13.88 15.83 3.39
CA ASN A 24 13.69 16.48 4.69
C ASN A 24 12.73 15.69 5.56
N ALA A 25 11.65 15.13 5.03
CA ALA A 25 10.81 14.20 5.78
C ALA A 25 11.56 12.90 6.13
N ALA A 26 12.55 12.47 5.33
CA ALA A 26 13.44 11.36 5.66
C ALA A 26 14.34 11.70 6.84
N HIS A 27 14.82 12.95 6.88
CA HIS A 27 15.68 13.46 7.93
C HIS A 27 14.90 13.92 9.19
N LEU A 28 13.58 14.16 9.10
CA LEU A 28 12.72 14.67 10.17
C LEU A 28 11.60 13.71 10.63
N GLY A 29 11.31 12.58 9.95
CA GLY A 29 10.17 11.74 10.35
C GLY A 29 9.86 10.41 9.63
N TYR A 30 10.42 10.07 8.46
CA TYR A 30 10.09 8.79 7.79
C TYR A 30 10.63 7.56 8.49
N SER A 31 11.65 7.71 9.35
CA SER A 31 12.13 6.61 10.20
C SER A 31 11.06 6.13 11.19
N VAL A 32 10.05 6.96 11.49
CA VAL A 32 8.93 6.60 12.37
C VAL A 32 7.94 5.67 11.65
N TYR A 33 7.73 5.85 10.34
CA TYR A 33 6.71 5.13 9.56
C TYR A 33 7.24 3.88 8.86
N ASP A 34 6.63 2.73 9.11
CA ASP A 34 7.01 1.42 8.55
C ASP A 34 6.81 1.38 7.03
N ILE A 35 5.71 1.93 6.54
CA ILE A 35 5.36 1.97 5.12
C ILE A 35 5.07 3.42 4.72
N VAL A 36 5.70 3.85 3.62
CA VAL A 36 5.51 5.17 3.02
C VAL A 36 4.83 5.03 1.67
N ALA A 37 3.68 5.68 1.54
CA ALA A 37 2.86 5.69 0.33
C ALA A 37 2.70 7.11 -0.21
N VAL A 38 2.62 7.24 -1.55
CA VAL A 38 2.42 8.54 -2.22
C VAL A 38 1.26 8.51 -3.21
N PHE A 39 0.55 9.64 -3.31
CA PHE A 39 -0.61 9.81 -4.19
C PHE A 39 -0.30 10.82 -5.31
N PRO A 40 0.31 10.40 -6.43
CA PRO A 40 0.61 11.29 -7.53
C PRO A 40 -0.64 11.67 -8.34
N LYS A 41 -0.95 12.96 -8.40
CA LYS A 41 -2.08 13.51 -9.17
C LYS A 41 -1.73 13.97 -10.60
N THR A 42 -0.44 14.01 -10.95
CA THR A 42 0.02 14.45 -12.27
C THR A 42 1.02 13.47 -12.87
N GLU A 43 1.15 13.46 -14.19
CA GLU A 43 2.09 12.57 -14.89
C GLU A 43 3.55 12.78 -14.44
N LYS A 44 3.94 14.04 -14.21
CA LYS A 44 5.30 14.38 -13.75
C LYS A 44 5.57 13.81 -12.36
N LEU A 45 4.61 13.96 -11.44
CA LEU A 45 4.73 13.41 -10.08
C LEU A 45 4.75 11.89 -10.10
N PHE A 46 3.92 11.26 -10.93
CA PHE A 46 3.90 9.81 -11.09
C PHE A 46 5.25 9.28 -11.58
N HIS A 47 5.86 9.94 -12.58
CA HIS A 47 7.18 9.58 -13.07
C HIS A 47 8.24 9.66 -11.96
N VAL A 48 8.30 10.78 -11.24
CA VAL A 48 9.26 11.00 -10.15
C VAL A 48 9.05 10.01 -9.00
N ALA A 49 7.81 9.71 -8.64
CA ALA A 49 7.48 8.71 -7.63
C ALA A 49 8.03 7.33 -8.00
N CYS A 50 7.91 6.94 -9.27
CA CYS A 50 8.39 5.66 -9.76
C CYS A 50 9.93 5.57 -9.86
N THR A 51 10.61 6.67 -10.23
CA THR A 51 12.04 6.63 -10.58
C THR A 51 12.99 7.16 -9.50
N HIS A 52 12.56 8.12 -8.69
CA HIS A 52 13.47 8.89 -7.83
C HIS A 52 13.08 8.93 -6.35
N LEU A 53 11.81 8.73 -6.01
CA LEU A 53 11.40 8.76 -4.60
C LEU A 53 11.62 7.39 -3.95
N ASP A 54 12.15 7.39 -2.72
CA ASP A 54 12.29 6.20 -1.88
C ASP A 54 11.00 5.95 -1.10
N VAL A 55 10.04 5.35 -1.80
CA VAL A 55 8.68 5.04 -1.30
C VAL A 55 8.41 3.55 -1.46
N ASP A 56 7.50 3.03 -0.66
CA ASP A 56 7.12 1.61 -0.70
C ASP A 56 5.90 1.38 -1.61
N LEU A 57 4.99 2.37 -1.64
CA LEU A 57 3.74 2.32 -2.40
C LEU A 57 3.52 3.57 -3.23
N VAL A 58 3.01 3.37 -4.45
CA VAL A 58 2.42 4.41 -5.28
C VAL A 58 0.94 4.13 -5.41
N CYS A 59 0.13 5.00 -4.83
CA CYS A 59 -1.31 4.84 -4.78
C CYS A 59 -1.94 5.44 -6.03
N ILE A 60 -2.80 4.65 -6.67
CA ILE A 60 -3.44 5.06 -7.91
C ILE A 60 -4.79 5.68 -7.58
N THR A 61 -4.97 6.95 -7.95
CA THR A 61 -6.25 7.64 -7.79
C THR A 61 -7.30 6.99 -8.68
N VAL A 62 -8.40 6.53 -8.06
CA VAL A 62 -9.48 5.75 -8.70
C VAL A 62 -10.86 6.41 -8.61
N THR A 63 -10.96 7.54 -7.91
CA THR A 63 -12.20 8.27 -7.65
C THR A 63 -12.59 9.18 -8.82
N GLU A 64 -11.62 9.61 -9.61
CA GLU A 64 -11.79 10.48 -10.78
C GLU A 64 -11.04 9.94 -12.00
N LYS A 65 -11.37 10.46 -13.18
CA LYS A 65 -10.64 10.13 -14.40
C LYS A 65 -9.22 10.66 -14.30
N LEU A 66 -8.22 9.79 -14.41
CA LEU A 66 -6.82 10.23 -14.40
C LEU A 66 -6.57 11.18 -15.58
N PRO A 67 -5.91 12.33 -15.35
CA PRO A 67 -5.62 13.30 -16.39
C PRO A 67 -4.42 12.90 -17.27
N PHE A 68 -3.87 11.70 -17.09
CA PHE A 68 -2.70 11.19 -17.81
C PHE A 68 -2.80 9.68 -18.04
N TYR A 69 -1.96 9.18 -18.94
CA TYR A 69 -1.83 7.75 -19.24
C TYR A 69 -0.58 7.16 -18.61
N PHE A 70 -0.66 5.89 -18.23
CA PHE A 70 0.49 5.16 -17.71
C PHE A 70 1.50 4.84 -18.81
N LYS A 71 2.75 5.27 -18.60
CA LYS A 71 3.87 4.96 -19.50
C LYS A 71 4.65 3.74 -18.98
N ARG A 72 5.11 2.89 -19.89
CA ARG A 72 5.89 1.67 -19.56
C ARG A 72 7.20 1.95 -18.80
N PRO A 73 8.05 2.92 -19.21
CA PRO A 73 9.34 3.12 -18.55
C PRO A 73 9.28 3.38 -17.04
N PRO A 74 8.48 4.34 -16.51
CA PRO A 74 8.43 4.55 -15.07
C PRO A 74 7.90 3.33 -14.31
N ILE A 75 6.89 2.65 -14.85
CA ILE A 75 6.31 1.47 -14.19
C ILE A 75 7.33 0.33 -14.09
N ASN A 76 8.07 0.04 -15.15
CA ASN A 76 9.10 -1.00 -15.10
C ASN A 76 10.19 -0.67 -14.09
N VAL A 77 10.64 0.58 -14.04
CA VAL A 77 11.63 1.02 -13.05
C VAL A 77 11.09 0.85 -11.63
N ALA A 78 9.82 1.21 -11.37
CA ALA A 78 9.20 1.01 -10.07
C ALA A 78 9.11 -0.48 -9.68
N ILE A 79 8.73 -1.35 -10.63
CA ILE A 79 8.66 -2.81 -10.41
C ILE A 79 10.04 -3.37 -10.05
N ASP A 80 11.08 -2.99 -10.81
CA ASP A 80 12.45 -3.45 -10.58
C ASP A 80 13.01 -2.95 -9.25
N ARG A 81 12.57 -1.77 -8.79
CA ARG A 81 12.89 -1.23 -7.46
C ARG A 81 12.11 -1.89 -6.32
N GLY A 82 11.10 -2.71 -6.61
CA GLY A 82 10.26 -3.34 -5.59
C GLY A 82 9.12 -2.46 -5.05
N VAL A 83 8.83 -1.33 -5.70
CA VAL A 83 7.72 -0.44 -5.34
C VAL A 83 6.39 -1.08 -5.75
N GLY A 84 5.42 -1.06 -4.83
CA GLY A 84 4.07 -1.57 -5.06
C GLY A 84 3.12 -0.50 -5.61
N PHE A 85 2.15 -0.93 -6.43
CA PHE A 85 1.05 -0.08 -6.88
C PHE A 85 -0.22 -0.43 -6.10
N GLU A 86 -0.71 0.50 -5.29
CA GLU A 86 -1.95 0.30 -4.54
C GLU A 86 -3.17 0.73 -5.36
N LEU A 87 -4.15 -0.16 -5.45
CA LEU A 87 -5.45 0.09 -6.06
C LEU A 87 -6.56 -0.11 -5.02
N VAL A 88 -7.26 0.99 -4.72
CA VAL A 88 -8.34 0.99 -3.72
C VAL A 88 -9.66 0.56 -4.38
N TYR A 89 -10.32 -0.48 -3.85
CA TYR A 89 -11.56 -0.99 -4.44
C TYR A 89 -12.84 -0.31 -3.90
N SER A 90 -12.82 0.33 -2.72
CA SER A 90 -14.04 0.89 -2.11
C SER A 90 -14.83 1.85 -3.00
N PRO A 91 -14.20 2.75 -3.79
CA PRO A 91 -14.94 3.60 -4.72
C PRO A 91 -15.77 2.82 -5.75
N ALA A 92 -15.34 1.60 -6.11
CA ALA A 92 -16.05 0.74 -7.06
C ALA A 92 -17.34 0.12 -6.51
N ILE A 93 -17.48 0.01 -5.17
CA ILE A 93 -18.68 -0.52 -4.53
C ILE A 93 -19.60 0.57 -3.96
N LYS A 94 -19.10 1.81 -3.83
CA LYS A 94 -19.83 2.95 -3.27
C LYS A 94 -20.77 3.61 -4.27
N ASP A 95 -20.24 3.98 -5.44
CA ASP A 95 -20.95 4.80 -6.42
C ASP A 95 -20.75 4.29 -7.85
N SER A 96 -21.81 4.37 -8.65
CA SER A 96 -21.81 3.89 -10.03
C SER A 96 -20.88 4.68 -10.96
N THR A 97 -20.66 5.97 -10.69
CA THR A 97 -19.75 6.82 -11.47
C THR A 97 -18.31 6.56 -11.07
N MET A 98 -18.01 6.55 -9.77
CA MET A 98 -16.68 6.18 -9.28
C MET A 98 -16.26 4.77 -9.75
N ARG A 99 -17.18 3.81 -9.75
CA ARG A 99 -16.95 2.46 -10.29
C ARG A 99 -16.44 2.45 -11.72
N ARG A 100 -16.97 3.31 -12.60
CA ARG A 100 -16.49 3.41 -13.98
C ARG A 100 -15.06 3.91 -14.05
N TYR A 101 -14.71 4.91 -13.22
CA TYR A 101 -13.34 5.43 -13.16
C TYR A 101 -12.37 4.43 -12.55
N THR A 102 -12.76 3.76 -11.46
CA THR A 102 -11.91 2.75 -10.83
C THR A 102 -11.57 1.62 -11.80
N ILE A 103 -12.57 1.04 -12.47
CA ILE A 103 -12.35 -0.04 -13.45
C ILE A 103 -11.49 0.46 -14.63
N SER A 104 -11.81 1.64 -15.19
CA SER A 104 -11.05 2.20 -16.32
C SER A 104 -9.58 2.48 -15.98
N ASN A 105 -9.32 3.15 -14.85
CA ASN A 105 -7.97 3.46 -14.41
C ASN A 105 -7.18 2.19 -14.09
N ALA A 106 -7.82 1.19 -13.46
CA ALA A 106 -7.20 -0.09 -13.17
C ALA A 106 -6.81 -0.84 -14.45
N LEU A 107 -7.70 -0.93 -15.42
CA LEU A 107 -7.41 -1.56 -16.71
C LEU A 107 -6.26 -0.87 -17.44
N ASN A 108 -6.22 0.47 -17.41
CA ASN A 108 -5.11 1.23 -18.00
C ASN A 108 -3.77 0.89 -17.33
N LEU A 109 -3.75 0.71 -16.01
CA LEU A 109 -2.55 0.28 -15.29
C LEU A 109 -2.17 -1.17 -15.66
N MET A 110 -3.12 -2.10 -15.64
CA MET A 110 -2.87 -3.53 -15.92
C MET A 110 -2.36 -3.78 -17.33
N GLN A 111 -2.78 -2.98 -18.31
CA GLN A 111 -2.24 -3.04 -19.66
C GLN A 111 -0.72 -2.83 -19.70
N VAL A 112 -0.19 -2.05 -18.75
CA VAL A 112 1.21 -1.65 -18.67
C VAL A 112 2.00 -2.52 -17.68
N CYS A 113 1.54 -2.66 -16.42
CA CYS A 113 2.25 -3.41 -15.38
C CYS A 113 2.10 -4.94 -15.51
N LYS A 114 1.09 -5.42 -16.25
CA LYS A 114 0.78 -6.85 -16.41
C LYS A 114 0.58 -7.58 -15.07
N GLY A 115 -0.05 -6.91 -14.10
CA GLY A 115 -0.37 -7.48 -12.78
C GLY A 115 0.80 -7.56 -11.79
N LYS A 116 2.00 -7.13 -12.18
CA LYS A 116 3.18 -7.16 -11.31
C LYS A 116 3.12 -6.08 -10.23
N ASN A 117 3.43 -6.46 -8.99
CA ASN A 117 3.51 -5.57 -7.82
C ASN A 117 2.24 -4.75 -7.55
N VAL A 118 1.06 -5.26 -7.94
CA VAL A 118 -0.22 -4.61 -7.67
C VAL A 118 -0.77 -5.11 -6.34
N ILE A 119 -1.29 -4.20 -5.52
CA ILE A 119 -1.99 -4.50 -4.26
C ILE A 119 -3.42 -4.00 -4.34
N LEU A 120 -4.35 -4.80 -3.84
CA LEU A 120 -5.74 -4.40 -3.67
C LEU A 120 -6.01 -4.06 -2.21
N SER A 121 -6.54 -2.86 -1.97
CA SER A 121 -6.87 -2.41 -0.62
C SER A 121 -8.26 -1.79 -0.56
N SER A 122 -8.81 -1.69 0.65
CA SER A 122 -10.16 -1.18 0.85
C SER A 122 -10.20 0.33 1.08
N ALA A 123 -9.24 0.93 1.79
CA ALA A 123 -9.36 2.29 2.35
C ALA A 123 -10.76 2.54 2.96
N ALA A 124 -11.32 1.52 3.62
CA ALA A 124 -12.68 1.56 4.13
C ALA A 124 -12.79 2.48 5.34
N GLU A 125 -13.71 3.43 5.28
CA GLU A 125 -14.06 4.30 6.42
C GLU A 125 -15.20 3.70 7.25
N ARG A 126 -16.00 2.83 6.63
CA ARG A 126 -17.16 2.16 7.24
C ARG A 126 -16.99 0.65 7.24
N PRO A 127 -17.42 -0.08 8.29
CA PRO A 127 -17.30 -1.54 8.35
C PRO A 127 -17.92 -2.28 7.16
N LEU A 128 -19.01 -1.74 6.60
CA LEU A 128 -19.74 -2.32 5.47
C LEU A 128 -19.00 -2.26 4.12
N GLU A 129 -17.82 -1.63 4.07
CA GLU A 129 -16.98 -1.51 2.86
C GLU A 129 -15.88 -2.57 2.80
N ILE A 130 -15.63 -3.26 3.91
CA ILE A 130 -14.70 -4.39 3.95
C ILE A 130 -15.32 -5.59 3.24
N ARG A 131 -14.48 -6.36 2.53
CA ARG A 131 -14.84 -7.60 1.84
C ARG A 131 -13.89 -8.71 2.25
N GLY A 132 -14.32 -9.96 2.11
CA GLY A 132 -13.44 -11.10 2.34
C GLY A 132 -12.28 -11.10 1.35
N PRO A 133 -11.10 -11.64 1.70
CA PRO A 133 -9.93 -11.60 0.82
C PRO A 133 -10.17 -12.29 -0.53
N TYR A 134 -10.98 -13.35 -0.57
CA TYR A 134 -11.38 -14.00 -1.82
C TYR A 134 -12.34 -13.16 -2.66
N ASP A 135 -13.24 -12.40 -2.03
CA ASP A 135 -14.10 -11.45 -2.75
C ASP A 135 -13.27 -10.32 -3.38
N VAL A 136 -12.26 -9.83 -2.65
CA VAL A 136 -11.34 -8.81 -3.16
C VAL A 136 -10.51 -9.37 -4.32
N ALA A 137 -10.01 -10.60 -4.23
CA ALA A 137 -9.33 -11.26 -5.35
C ALA A 137 -10.25 -11.41 -6.57
N ASN A 138 -11.53 -11.77 -6.36
CA ASN A 138 -12.50 -11.83 -7.44
C ASN A 138 -12.76 -10.47 -8.08
N LEU A 139 -12.80 -9.38 -7.30
CA LEU A 139 -12.85 -8.01 -7.84
C LEU A 139 -11.60 -7.68 -8.68
N GLY A 140 -10.43 -8.22 -8.30
CA GLY A 140 -9.19 -8.08 -9.06
C GLY A 140 -9.31 -8.54 -10.52
N LEU A 141 -10.13 -9.55 -10.81
CA LEU A 141 -10.40 -10.00 -12.18
C LEU A 141 -11.07 -8.91 -13.02
N LEU A 142 -12.00 -8.14 -12.43
CA LEU A 142 -12.66 -7.01 -13.08
C LEU A 142 -11.68 -5.87 -13.38
N PHE A 143 -10.60 -5.77 -12.61
CA PHE A 143 -9.53 -4.80 -12.80
C PHE A 143 -8.50 -5.25 -13.85
N GLY A 144 -8.65 -6.44 -14.43
CA GLY A 144 -7.77 -6.97 -15.48
C GLY A 144 -6.58 -7.78 -14.96
N LEU A 145 -6.60 -8.18 -13.68
CA LEU A 145 -5.64 -9.15 -13.14
C LEU A 145 -6.00 -10.57 -13.58
N SER A 146 -4.99 -11.42 -13.72
CA SER A 146 -5.20 -12.87 -13.81
C SER A 146 -5.63 -13.43 -12.46
N GLU A 147 -6.17 -14.65 -12.41
CA GLU A 147 -6.57 -15.28 -11.14
C GLU A 147 -5.38 -15.44 -10.17
N SER A 148 -4.20 -15.80 -10.70
CA SER A 148 -2.98 -15.91 -9.90
C SER A 148 -2.54 -14.56 -9.37
N ASP A 149 -2.54 -13.52 -10.21
CA ASP A 149 -2.08 -12.18 -9.82
C ASP A 149 -3.07 -11.53 -8.85
N ALA A 150 -4.37 -11.77 -9.01
CA ALA A 150 -5.38 -11.26 -8.10
C ALA A 150 -5.27 -11.86 -6.70
N LYS A 151 -4.98 -13.18 -6.59
CA LYS A 151 -4.66 -13.81 -5.31
C LYS A 151 -3.34 -13.27 -4.75
N ALA A 152 -2.32 -13.07 -5.58
CA ALA A 152 -1.05 -12.49 -5.16
C ALA A 152 -1.19 -11.04 -4.66
N ALA A 153 -2.10 -10.25 -5.25
CA ALA A 153 -2.35 -8.86 -4.91
C ALA A 153 -2.94 -8.65 -3.51
N VAL A 154 -3.56 -9.68 -2.93
CA VAL A 154 -4.05 -9.68 -1.54
C VAL A 154 -3.16 -10.48 -0.58
N SER A 155 -2.06 -11.07 -1.08
CA SER A 155 -1.18 -11.94 -0.31
C SER A 155 0.30 -11.63 -0.54
N THR A 156 0.94 -12.28 -1.52
CA THR A 156 2.38 -12.22 -1.78
C THR A 156 2.89 -10.79 -2.03
N HIS A 157 2.17 -9.98 -2.81
CA HIS A 157 2.57 -8.59 -3.08
C HIS A 157 2.52 -7.74 -1.80
N CYS A 158 1.49 -7.92 -0.96
CA CYS A 158 1.40 -7.24 0.33
C CYS A 158 2.59 -7.58 1.24
N ARG A 159 3.00 -8.85 1.27
CA ARG A 159 4.19 -9.27 2.01
C ARG A 159 5.47 -8.66 1.44
N ALA A 160 5.60 -8.59 0.12
CA ALA A 160 6.77 -8.00 -0.53
C ALA A 160 6.93 -6.51 -0.17
N VAL A 161 5.83 -5.74 -0.16
CA VAL A 161 5.84 -4.32 0.23
C VAL A 161 6.19 -4.14 1.71
N LEU A 162 5.69 -5.01 2.59
CA LEU A 162 6.05 -4.94 4.01
C LEU A 162 7.56 -5.14 4.21
N LEU A 163 8.15 -6.12 3.52
CA LEU A 163 9.60 -6.36 3.56
C LEU A 163 10.39 -5.20 2.92
N HIS A 164 9.88 -4.62 1.84
CA HIS A 164 10.48 -3.44 1.23
C HIS A 164 10.57 -2.27 2.24
N GLY A 165 9.49 -2.00 2.96
CA GLY A 165 9.45 -0.99 4.04
C GLY A 165 10.44 -1.28 5.18
N GLU A 166 10.56 -2.54 5.61
CA GLU A 166 11.57 -2.95 6.60
C GLU A 166 13.01 -2.72 6.11
N THR A 167 13.29 -3.04 4.83
CA THR A 167 14.61 -2.81 4.24
C THR A 167 14.94 -1.33 4.06
N ARG A 168 13.93 -0.48 3.82
CA ARG A 168 14.07 0.99 3.76
C ARG A 168 14.40 1.59 5.13
N LYS A 169 13.83 1.05 6.22
CA LYS A 169 14.13 1.51 7.59
C LYS A 169 15.51 1.12 8.09
N THR A 170 16.02 0.00 7.57
CA THR A 170 17.32 -0.55 7.95
C THR A 170 18.39 -0.14 6.93
N ALA A 171 19.64 -0.57 7.12
CA ALA A 171 20.71 -0.29 6.17
C ALA A 171 20.60 -1.18 4.91
N PHE A 172 19.49 -1.08 4.18
CA PHE A 172 19.20 -1.74 2.90
C PHE A 172 19.65 -3.21 2.85
N GLY A 173 19.02 -4.06 3.67
CA GLY A 173 19.24 -5.51 3.68
C GLY A 173 19.79 -6.09 4.99
N ILE A 174 20.07 -5.24 6.00
CA ILE A 174 20.55 -5.68 7.33
C ILE A 174 19.48 -5.40 8.39
N ILE A 175 18.76 -6.45 8.83
CA ILE A 175 17.78 -6.32 9.92
C ILE A 175 18.48 -6.53 11.27
N SER A 176 18.63 -5.45 12.05
CA SER A 176 19.17 -5.51 13.42
C SER A 176 18.04 -5.49 14.44
N THR A 177 17.86 -6.59 15.18
CA THR A 177 16.88 -6.68 16.27
C THR A 177 17.59 -6.89 17.60
N VAL A 178 17.26 -6.07 18.60
CA VAL A 178 17.69 -6.32 19.99
C VAL A 178 16.71 -7.32 20.62
N LYS A 179 17.15 -8.56 20.80
CA LYS A 179 16.35 -9.58 21.47
C LYS A 179 16.27 -9.25 22.96
N LYS A 180 15.11 -8.79 23.43
CA LYS A 180 14.86 -8.67 24.87
C LYS A 180 14.71 -10.08 25.45
N PRO A 181 15.45 -10.44 26.52
CA PRO A 181 15.25 -11.73 27.18
C PRO A 181 13.81 -11.82 27.69
N ARG A 182 13.18 -12.97 27.49
CA ARG A 182 11.87 -13.24 28.09
C ARG A 182 12.03 -13.19 29.62
N PRO A 183 11.13 -12.53 30.37
CA PRO A 183 11.10 -12.74 31.81
C PRO A 183 10.89 -14.25 32.06
N SER A 184 11.77 -14.85 32.84
CA SER A 184 11.67 -16.24 33.27
C SER A 184 10.35 -16.44 34.01
N GLU A 185 9.54 -17.39 33.57
CA GLU A 185 8.41 -17.88 34.35
C GLU A 185 8.96 -18.52 35.64
N GLY A 186 8.63 -17.95 36.79
CA GLY A 186 9.03 -18.45 38.10
C GLY A 186 9.10 -17.36 39.18
N ASP A 187 7.96 -16.78 39.54
CA ASP A 187 7.46 -16.75 40.92
C ASP A 187 6.00 -16.23 40.93
N ASP A 188 5.17 -16.97 41.65
CA ASP A 188 3.71 -17.04 41.62
C ASP A 188 3.03 -15.95 42.47
N ASP A 189 1.69 -15.90 42.35
CA ASP A 189 0.67 -15.13 43.10
C ASP A 189 0.16 -13.77 42.53
N SER A 190 -0.80 -13.87 41.60
CA SER A 190 -2.15 -13.28 41.79
C SER A 190 -3.11 -13.61 40.63
N LEU A 191 -3.89 -14.69 40.85
CA LEU A 191 -5.25 -14.98 40.37
C LEU A 191 -5.50 -15.17 38.84
N PRO A 192 -6.14 -16.29 38.43
CA PRO A 192 -6.47 -16.53 37.02
C PRO A 192 -7.68 -15.70 36.58
N ALA A 193 -7.57 -15.02 35.44
CA ALA A 193 -8.70 -14.42 34.74
C ALA A 193 -9.73 -15.50 34.41
N CYS A 194 -10.88 -15.42 35.09
CA CYS A 194 -11.94 -16.40 35.06
C CYS A 194 -12.48 -16.63 33.64
N LYS A 195 -12.41 -17.88 33.19
CA LYS A 195 -13.18 -18.39 32.05
C LYS A 195 -14.67 -18.36 32.38
N LYS A 196 -15.49 -18.12 31.35
CA LYS A 196 -16.94 -18.35 31.19
C LYS A 196 -17.80 -17.07 31.16
N ALA A 197 -18.01 -16.54 29.96
CA ALA A 197 -19.33 -16.02 29.60
C ALA A 197 -20.06 -17.15 28.86
N LYS A 198 -20.80 -17.96 29.62
CA LYS A 198 -21.81 -18.86 29.07
C LYS A 198 -23.09 -18.03 28.95
N CYS A 199 -23.63 -17.93 27.74
CA CYS A 199 -24.98 -17.45 27.49
C CYS A 199 -25.97 -18.37 28.20
N GLU A 200 -26.91 -17.80 28.94
CA GLU A 200 -28.19 -18.43 29.26
C GLU A 200 -29.31 -17.39 29.05
N ASP A 201 -30.43 -17.91 28.53
CA ASP A 201 -31.62 -17.24 27.99
C ASP A 201 -32.40 -16.38 28.99
#